data_AF-A0A1C5X9P1-F1
#
_entry.id   AF-A0A1C5X9P1-F1
#
_cell.length_a   1.000
_cell.length_b   1.000
_cell.length_c   1.000
_cell.angle_alpha   90.00
_cell.angle_beta   90.00
_cell.angle_gamma   90.00
#
_symmetry.space_group_name_H-M   'P 1'
#
loop_
_entity.id
_entity.type
_entity.pdbx_description
1 polymer ?
#
loop_
_entity_poly.entity_id
_entity_poly.type
_entity_poly.pdbx_seq_one_letter_code
_entity_poly.pdbx_strand_id
1 'polypeptide(L)'
;MVSRYIDEAIKRKLYAESMGRCMNPGCQRELFCKNGDIIEKAHIDPYCKTANNSFENLVLLCPNCHTEFDKNHAFTSEEVLEWKESRKKELDRFFCKEYKTFEDLRKEVAPILQENQTIYERYYLNDNKTLWDKFEYKILVNNRKLKMLFLANSSLIQRHPEKSYSNLAYIQSFLLHVDEFEVTRTEEEKIREVLFPTEINSMFGIAPVEDFILPSTKSLELLIKRLKAQDKYETIGIGIDQPYIQMNEGGQSVQVFLDDTPRMRQLYYDYDCFMGAKVRLESLNYALKYIRSRNVRFNFLSDSNLREITIQGTKLIFVYEYCLSQSELIHLAPEKNSIVVNLHNWNGESSISSQAYMEAKRMNVRLLTMGAFYGYINEIM
;
A
#
# COMPACT_ATOMS: atom_id res chain seq x y z
N MET A 1 -18.43 -38.03 -30.73
CA MET A 1 -17.85 -38.26 -29.39
C MET A 1 -18.02 -36.99 -28.60
N VAL A 2 -18.80 -36.99 -27.53
CA VAL A 2 -18.94 -35.82 -26.65
C VAL A 2 -17.63 -35.70 -25.86
N SER A 3 -16.96 -34.57 -26.00
CA SER A 3 -15.61 -34.36 -25.47
C SER A 3 -15.64 -34.21 -23.94
N ARG A 4 -14.73 -34.89 -23.21
CA ARG A 4 -14.45 -34.63 -21.78
C ARG A 4 -13.74 -33.29 -21.55
N TYR A 5 -13.74 -32.41 -22.53
CA TYR A 5 -13.15 -31.08 -22.43
C TYR A 5 -13.84 -30.29 -21.32
N ILE A 6 -13.06 -29.94 -20.30
CA ILE A 6 -13.45 -28.97 -19.28
C ILE A 6 -12.92 -27.62 -19.76
N ASP A 7 -13.79 -26.64 -19.79
CA ASP A 7 -13.45 -25.28 -20.18
C ASP A 7 -12.40 -24.67 -19.23
N GLU A 8 -11.48 -23.89 -19.77
CA GLU A 8 -10.40 -23.28 -18.98
C GLU A 8 -10.94 -22.34 -17.89
N ALA A 9 -12.03 -21.59 -18.14
CA ALA A 9 -12.63 -20.75 -17.11
C ALA A 9 -13.15 -21.58 -15.93
N ILE A 10 -13.67 -22.78 -16.20
CA ILE A 10 -14.11 -23.72 -15.15
C ILE A 10 -12.89 -24.26 -14.37
N LYS A 11 -11.79 -24.60 -15.05
CA LYS A 11 -10.56 -25.07 -14.38
C LYS A 11 -9.99 -23.99 -13.44
N ARG A 12 -9.98 -22.73 -13.87
CA ARG A 12 -9.51 -21.59 -13.07
C ARG A 12 -10.33 -21.43 -11.78
N LYS A 13 -11.66 -21.49 -11.90
CA LYS A 13 -12.57 -21.47 -10.74
C LYS A 13 -12.28 -22.61 -9.77
N LEU A 14 -12.07 -23.82 -10.28
CA LEU A 14 -11.71 -24.99 -9.45
C LEU A 14 -10.38 -24.78 -8.71
N TYR A 15 -9.35 -24.25 -9.40
CA TYR A 15 -8.07 -23.96 -8.76
C TYR A 15 -8.23 -22.94 -7.62
N ALA A 16 -8.96 -21.85 -7.86
CA ALA A 16 -9.26 -20.84 -6.86
C ALA A 16 -10.05 -21.41 -5.66
N GLU A 17 -11.07 -22.23 -5.91
CA GLU A 17 -11.88 -22.88 -4.85
C GLU A 17 -11.06 -23.83 -3.98
N SER A 18 -10.15 -24.60 -4.59
CA SER A 18 -9.30 -25.57 -3.86
C SER A 18 -8.29 -24.90 -2.92
N MET A 19 -7.96 -23.63 -3.17
CA MET A 19 -6.95 -22.86 -2.43
C MET A 19 -5.58 -23.55 -2.33
N GLY A 20 -5.26 -24.40 -3.31
CA GLY A 20 -3.99 -25.10 -3.33
C GLY A 20 -4.01 -26.52 -2.76
N ARG A 21 -5.15 -27.00 -2.24
CA ARG A 21 -5.24 -28.24 -1.43
C ARG A 21 -6.32 -29.20 -1.91
N CYS A 22 -6.12 -30.49 -1.64
CA CYS A 22 -7.08 -31.54 -1.92
C CYS A 22 -8.40 -31.22 -1.22
N MET A 23 -9.51 -31.24 -1.97
CA MET A 23 -10.82 -30.82 -1.45
C MET A 23 -11.42 -31.81 -0.44
N ASN A 24 -10.94 -33.05 -0.39
CA ASN A 24 -11.29 -33.99 0.68
C ASN A 24 -10.85 -33.42 2.06
N PRO A 25 -11.79 -33.14 2.99
CA PRO A 25 -11.52 -32.55 4.28
C PRO A 25 -10.54 -33.36 5.15
N GLY A 26 -10.50 -34.68 4.99
CA GLY A 26 -9.60 -35.57 5.73
C GLY A 26 -8.18 -35.66 5.18
N CYS A 27 -7.89 -35.05 4.02
CA CYS A 27 -6.59 -35.14 3.36
C CYS A 27 -5.79 -33.83 3.44
N GLN A 28 -6.37 -32.71 3.00
CA GLN A 28 -5.75 -31.37 2.98
C GLN A 28 -4.36 -31.27 2.33
N ARG A 29 -3.94 -32.29 1.56
CA ARG A 29 -2.64 -32.33 0.91
C ARG A 29 -2.48 -31.21 -0.10
N GLU A 30 -1.31 -30.60 -0.14
CA GLU A 30 -0.97 -29.61 -1.18
C GLU A 30 -0.98 -30.28 -2.55
N LEU A 31 -1.74 -29.68 -3.46
CA LEU A 31 -1.96 -30.15 -4.81
C LEU A 31 -0.88 -29.66 -5.77
N PHE A 32 -0.31 -28.51 -5.46
CA PHE A 32 0.58 -27.76 -6.33
C PHE A 32 2.00 -27.76 -5.78
N CYS A 33 2.85 -28.65 -6.30
CA CYS A 33 4.15 -28.95 -5.74
C CYS A 33 5.28 -28.60 -6.71
N LYS A 34 6.42 -28.13 -6.20
CA LYS A 34 7.60 -27.80 -7.01
C LYS A 34 8.12 -28.97 -7.86
N ASN A 35 7.82 -30.20 -7.47
CA ASN A 35 8.31 -31.43 -8.12
C ASN A 35 7.25 -32.11 -9.02
N GLY A 36 6.19 -31.37 -9.39
CA GLY A 36 5.10 -31.87 -10.22
C GLY A 36 3.77 -31.78 -9.49
N ASP A 37 2.79 -31.18 -10.14
CA ASP A 37 1.43 -31.03 -9.62
C ASP A 37 0.73 -32.39 -9.57
N ILE A 38 0.12 -32.71 -8.43
CA ILE A 38 -0.57 -33.98 -8.18
C ILE A 38 -2.09 -33.77 -8.16
N ILE A 39 -2.62 -33.27 -9.28
CA ILE A 39 -3.96 -32.68 -9.35
C ILE A 39 -4.82 -33.46 -10.31
N GLU A 40 -5.89 -34.03 -9.79
CA GLU A 40 -6.88 -34.74 -10.59
C GLU A 40 -8.24 -34.06 -10.45
N LYS A 41 -8.92 -33.90 -11.59
CA LYS A 41 -10.27 -33.34 -11.69
C LYS A 41 -11.23 -34.52 -11.76
N ALA A 42 -12.08 -34.66 -10.75
CA ALA A 42 -13.09 -35.71 -10.70
C ALA A 42 -14.47 -35.13 -11.00
N HIS A 43 -15.29 -35.90 -11.72
CA HIS A 43 -16.71 -35.64 -11.89
C HIS A 43 -17.46 -36.23 -10.70
N ILE A 44 -18.25 -35.42 -9.99
CA ILE A 44 -19.00 -35.88 -8.81
C ILE A 44 -20.11 -36.83 -9.25
N ASP A 45 -20.90 -36.41 -10.24
CA ASP A 45 -21.74 -37.29 -11.03
C ASP A 45 -20.99 -37.73 -12.30
N PRO A 46 -20.84 -39.04 -12.56
CA PRO A 46 -20.04 -39.55 -13.66
C PRO A 46 -20.43 -38.95 -15.01
N TYR A 47 -19.43 -38.43 -15.74
CA TYR A 47 -19.64 -37.80 -17.05
C TYR A 47 -20.35 -38.71 -18.06
N CYS A 48 -20.12 -40.03 -18.00
CA CYS A 48 -20.79 -40.98 -18.89
C CYS A 48 -22.31 -41.04 -18.69
N LYS A 49 -22.83 -40.55 -17.55
CA LYS A 49 -24.25 -40.51 -17.22
C LYS A 49 -24.87 -39.15 -17.50
N THR A 50 -24.14 -38.07 -17.20
CA THR A 50 -24.70 -36.71 -17.17
C THR A 50 -24.19 -35.79 -18.27
N ALA A 51 -23.06 -36.14 -18.90
CA ALA A 51 -22.27 -35.25 -19.75
C ALA A 51 -22.00 -33.86 -19.14
N ASN A 52 -22.04 -33.76 -17.80
CA ASN A 52 -22.01 -32.50 -17.08
C ASN A 52 -20.56 -32.12 -16.69
N ASN A 53 -20.00 -31.11 -17.36
CA ASN A 53 -18.69 -30.52 -17.06
C ASN A 53 -18.81 -29.20 -16.27
N SER A 54 -19.95 -28.92 -15.62
CA SER A 54 -20.12 -27.69 -14.85
C SER A 54 -19.19 -27.65 -13.63
N PHE A 55 -18.92 -26.44 -13.16
CA PHE A 55 -18.11 -26.21 -11.96
C PHE A 55 -18.67 -26.92 -10.73
N GLU A 56 -19.99 -26.98 -10.61
CA GLU A 56 -20.71 -27.61 -9.51
C GLU A 56 -20.54 -29.13 -9.50
N ASN A 57 -20.35 -29.75 -10.68
CA ASN A 57 -20.14 -31.18 -10.84
C ASN A 57 -18.67 -31.61 -10.81
N LEU A 58 -17.75 -30.69 -10.53
CA LEU A 58 -16.31 -30.95 -10.54
C LEU A 58 -15.68 -30.67 -9.18
N VAL A 59 -14.68 -31.49 -8.84
CA VAL A 59 -13.90 -31.38 -7.60
C VAL A 59 -12.41 -31.62 -7.88
N LEU A 60 -11.53 -30.97 -7.11
CA LEU A 60 -10.07 -31.17 -7.18
C LEU A 60 -9.55 -32.06 -6.06
N LEU A 61 -8.94 -33.18 -6.44
CA LEU A 61 -8.44 -34.20 -5.53
C LEU A 61 -6.97 -34.53 -5.82
N CYS A 62 -6.27 -35.07 -4.82
CA CYS A 62 -4.99 -35.73 -5.05
C CYS A 62 -5.22 -37.14 -5.62
N PRO A 63 -4.22 -37.79 -6.24
CA PRO A 63 -4.41 -39.06 -6.94
C PRO A 63 -4.97 -40.18 -6.05
N ASN A 64 -4.60 -40.18 -4.77
CA ASN A 64 -5.10 -41.15 -3.80
C ASN A 64 -6.60 -40.94 -3.54
N CYS A 65 -7.01 -39.71 -3.19
CA CYS A 65 -8.41 -39.41 -2.92
C CYS A 65 -9.29 -39.59 -4.16
N HIS A 66 -8.77 -39.28 -5.35
CA HIS A 66 -9.48 -39.53 -6.59
C HIS A 66 -9.66 -41.03 -6.85
N THR A 67 -8.62 -41.84 -6.66
CA THR A 67 -8.71 -43.31 -6.77
C THR A 67 -9.72 -43.90 -5.79
N GLU A 68 -9.71 -43.44 -4.54
CA GLU A 68 -10.66 -43.89 -3.52
C GLU A 68 -12.12 -43.56 -3.89
N PHE A 69 -12.34 -42.38 -4.49
CA PHE A 69 -13.67 -41.97 -4.95
C PHE A 69 -14.12 -42.73 -6.21
N ASP A 70 -13.34 -42.66 -7.28
CA ASP A 70 -13.74 -43.14 -8.61
C ASP A 70 -13.70 -44.66 -8.74
N LYS A 71 -12.70 -45.33 -8.14
CA LYS A 71 -12.45 -46.77 -8.35
C LYS A 71 -12.88 -47.62 -7.17
N ASN A 72 -12.59 -47.17 -5.95
CA ASN A 72 -12.88 -47.95 -4.74
C ASN A 72 -14.27 -47.65 -4.17
N HIS A 73 -14.95 -46.60 -4.67
CA HIS A 73 -16.27 -46.16 -4.19
C HIS A 73 -16.30 -45.96 -2.68
N ALA A 74 -15.19 -45.48 -2.11
CA ALA A 74 -15.04 -45.24 -0.67
C ALA A 74 -15.88 -44.05 -0.19
N PHE A 75 -16.36 -43.20 -1.12
CA PHE A 75 -17.19 -42.03 -0.84
C PHE A 75 -18.33 -41.91 -1.85
N THR A 76 -19.48 -41.38 -1.44
CA THR A 76 -20.63 -41.13 -2.32
C THR A 76 -20.56 -39.75 -2.97
N SER A 77 -21.32 -39.55 -4.05
CA SER A 77 -21.41 -38.25 -4.73
C SER A 77 -21.96 -37.15 -3.80
N GLU A 78 -22.91 -37.49 -2.92
CA GLU A 78 -23.44 -36.57 -1.90
C GLU A 78 -22.35 -36.14 -0.91
N GLU A 79 -21.54 -37.08 -0.42
CA GLU A 79 -20.42 -36.76 0.48
C GLU A 79 -19.40 -35.82 -0.19
N VAL A 80 -19.09 -36.05 -1.47
CA VAL A 80 -18.16 -35.20 -2.22
C VAL A 80 -18.74 -33.81 -2.49
N LEU A 81 -20.05 -33.69 -2.74
CA LEU A 81 -20.73 -32.39 -2.81
C LEU A 81 -20.60 -31.64 -1.47
N GLU A 82 -20.80 -32.33 -0.34
CA GLU A 82 -20.61 -31.75 0.99
C GLU A 82 -19.17 -31.29 1.26
N TRP A 83 -18.17 -31.89 0.61
CA TRP A 83 -16.78 -31.43 0.73
C TRP A 83 -16.59 -30.02 0.15
N LYS A 84 -17.28 -29.67 -0.94
CA LYS A 84 -17.22 -28.31 -1.50
C LYS A 84 -17.78 -27.27 -0.51
N GLU A 85 -18.91 -27.58 0.12
CA GLU A 85 -19.52 -26.70 1.13
C GLU A 85 -18.67 -26.63 2.40
N SER A 86 -18.11 -27.77 2.83
CA SER A 86 -17.19 -27.83 3.98
C SER A 86 -15.92 -27.02 3.71
N ARG A 87 -15.37 -27.09 2.49
CA ARG A 87 -14.24 -26.26 2.06
C ARG A 87 -14.58 -24.78 2.15
N LYS A 88 -15.73 -24.36 1.63
CA LYS A 88 -16.17 -22.96 1.71
C LYS A 88 -16.24 -22.47 3.16
N LYS A 89 -16.86 -23.24 4.06
CA LYS A 89 -16.94 -22.91 5.50
C LYS A 89 -15.58 -22.87 6.19
N GLU A 90 -14.70 -23.81 5.86
CA GLU A 90 -13.32 -23.84 6.36
C GLU A 90 -12.58 -22.55 5.93
N LEU A 91 -12.68 -22.19 4.66
CA LEU A 91 -12.06 -20.99 4.12
C LEU A 91 -12.60 -19.72 4.77
N ASP A 92 -13.92 -19.62 4.94
CA ASP A 92 -14.54 -18.49 5.63
C ASP A 92 -14.01 -18.38 7.07
N ARG A 93 -13.76 -19.49 7.76
CA ARG A 93 -13.17 -19.46 9.11
C ARG A 93 -11.71 -19.00 9.14
N PHE A 94 -10.89 -19.48 8.20
CA PHE A 94 -9.45 -19.20 8.22
C PHE A 94 -9.09 -17.82 7.67
N PHE A 95 -9.71 -17.40 6.57
CA PHE A 95 -9.34 -16.18 5.86
C PHE A 95 -10.26 -14.99 6.13
N CYS A 96 -11.40 -15.18 6.82
CA CYS A 96 -12.11 -14.07 7.46
C CYS A 96 -11.57 -13.76 8.87
N LYS A 97 -10.32 -14.14 9.15
CA LYS A 97 -9.62 -13.75 10.37
C LYS A 97 -9.48 -12.23 10.39
N GLU A 98 -10.02 -11.63 11.44
CA GLU A 98 -9.85 -10.22 11.74
C GLU A 98 -8.54 -10.00 12.49
N TYR A 99 -7.81 -8.97 12.10
CA TYR A 99 -6.59 -8.50 12.73
C TYR A 99 -6.88 -7.25 13.56
N LYS A 100 -6.08 -7.02 14.60
CA LYS A 100 -6.23 -5.84 15.46
C LYS A 100 -5.57 -4.60 14.86
N THR A 101 -4.52 -4.80 14.07
CA THR A 101 -3.71 -3.71 13.53
C THR A 101 -3.38 -3.97 12.07
N PHE A 102 -3.20 -2.90 11.29
CA PHE A 102 -2.75 -3.01 9.91
C PHE A 102 -1.40 -3.75 9.81
N GLU A 103 -0.52 -3.58 10.80
CA GLU A 103 0.76 -4.28 10.84
C GLU A 103 0.60 -5.81 10.94
N ASP A 104 -0.37 -6.31 11.72
CA ASP A 104 -0.63 -7.74 11.80
C ASP A 104 -1.25 -8.27 10.50
N LEU A 105 -2.13 -7.50 9.86
CA LEU A 105 -2.64 -7.82 8.52
C LEU A 105 -1.50 -7.85 7.48
N ARG A 106 -0.58 -6.87 7.53
CA ARG A 106 0.54 -6.76 6.61
C ARG A 106 1.45 -7.98 6.67
N LYS A 107 1.75 -8.51 7.86
CA LYS A 107 2.59 -9.73 8.01
C LYS A 107 2.05 -10.94 7.24
N GLU A 108 0.74 -11.00 7.05
CA GLU A 108 0.05 -12.11 6.38
C GLU A 108 -0.15 -11.81 4.88
N VAL A 109 -0.47 -10.57 4.54
CA VAL A 109 -0.72 -10.12 3.17
C VAL A 109 0.56 -9.95 2.35
N ALA A 110 1.60 -9.35 2.94
CA ALA A 110 2.83 -8.99 2.23
C ALA A 110 3.53 -10.18 1.54
N PRO A 111 3.70 -11.35 2.19
CA PRO A 111 4.30 -12.51 1.54
C PRO A 111 3.49 -13.01 0.33
N ILE A 112 2.16 -12.92 0.39
CA ILE A 112 1.26 -13.36 -0.68
C ILE A 112 1.36 -12.42 -1.88
N LEU A 113 1.38 -11.10 -1.63
CA LEU A 113 1.59 -10.09 -2.67
C LEU A 113 2.97 -10.25 -3.33
N GLN A 114 4.01 -10.48 -2.53
CA GLN A 114 5.38 -10.68 -3.02
C GLN A 114 5.50 -11.94 -3.89
N GLU A 115 4.85 -13.04 -3.53
CA GLU A 115 4.80 -14.24 -4.37
C GLU A 115 4.11 -13.93 -5.71
N ASN A 116 2.96 -13.26 -5.68
CA ASN A 116 2.24 -12.86 -6.90
C ASN A 116 3.09 -11.97 -7.81
N GLN A 117 3.73 -10.94 -7.24
CA GLN A 117 4.62 -10.06 -7.98
C GLN A 117 5.78 -10.84 -8.61
N THR A 118 6.43 -11.72 -7.84
CA THR A 118 7.54 -12.54 -8.34
C THR A 118 7.12 -13.44 -9.50
N ILE A 119 5.95 -14.07 -9.41
CA ILE A 119 5.41 -14.93 -10.48
C ILE A 119 5.10 -14.10 -11.73
N TYR A 120 4.44 -12.95 -11.55
CA TYR A 120 4.10 -12.04 -12.63
C TYR A 120 5.34 -11.51 -13.36
N GLU A 121 6.32 -10.97 -12.63
CA GLU A 121 7.54 -10.43 -13.22
C GLU A 121 8.38 -11.52 -13.90
N ARG A 122 8.54 -12.68 -13.27
CA ARG A 122 9.43 -13.72 -13.79
C ARG A 122 8.87 -14.47 -14.99
N TYR A 123 7.56 -14.71 -15.00
CA TYR A 123 6.97 -15.62 -15.99
C TYR A 123 6.05 -14.92 -16.99
N TYR A 124 5.36 -13.86 -16.57
CA TYR A 124 4.52 -13.10 -17.49
C TYR A 124 5.30 -12.01 -18.21
N LEU A 125 5.95 -11.09 -17.50
CA LEU A 125 6.65 -9.97 -18.14
C LEU A 125 7.85 -10.40 -18.99
N ASN A 126 8.47 -11.55 -18.67
CA ASN A 126 9.56 -12.13 -19.46
C ASN A 126 9.07 -12.98 -20.66
N ASP A 127 7.78 -12.90 -21.01
CA ASP A 127 7.16 -13.62 -22.13
C ASP A 127 7.35 -15.15 -22.08
N ASN A 128 7.42 -15.72 -20.86
CA ASN A 128 7.58 -17.16 -20.66
C ASN A 128 6.23 -17.84 -20.46
N LYS A 129 5.43 -17.85 -21.53
CA LYS A 129 4.05 -18.36 -21.52
C LYS A 129 3.93 -19.77 -20.93
N THR A 130 4.83 -20.69 -21.30
CA THR A 130 4.80 -22.07 -20.81
C THR A 130 5.00 -22.19 -19.29
N LEU A 131 5.83 -21.33 -18.69
CA LEU A 131 5.98 -21.31 -17.24
C LEU A 131 4.87 -20.50 -16.58
N TRP A 132 4.37 -19.44 -17.21
CA TRP A 132 3.21 -18.70 -16.72
C TRP A 132 2.01 -19.63 -16.54
N ASP A 133 1.65 -20.42 -17.56
CA ASP A 133 0.51 -21.35 -17.50
C ASP A 133 0.66 -22.36 -16.35
N LYS A 134 1.89 -22.67 -15.95
CA LYS A 134 2.20 -23.52 -14.79
C LYS A 134 2.19 -22.82 -13.44
N PHE A 135 2.23 -21.49 -13.37
CA PHE A 135 2.26 -20.77 -12.09
C PHE A 135 1.06 -19.84 -11.89
N GLU A 136 0.27 -19.61 -12.92
CA GLU A 136 -0.91 -18.74 -12.87
C GLU A 136 -1.93 -19.21 -11.83
N TYR A 137 -2.10 -20.53 -11.64
CA TYR A 137 -3.00 -21.05 -10.60
C TYR A 137 -2.62 -20.53 -9.21
N LYS A 138 -1.33 -20.25 -8.94
CA LYS A 138 -0.89 -19.71 -7.65
C LYS A 138 -1.41 -18.31 -7.48
N ILE A 139 -1.37 -17.49 -8.54
CA ILE A 139 -1.95 -16.16 -8.52
C ILE A 139 -3.45 -16.25 -8.28
N LEU A 140 -4.18 -17.19 -8.91
CA LEU A 140 -5.61 -17.38 -8.66
C LEU A 140 -5.90 -17.70 -7.18
N VAL A 141 -5.17 -18.67 -6.63
CA VAL A 141 -5.28 -19.05 -5.21
C VAL A 141 -4.94 -17.87 -4.29
N ASN A 142 -3.84 -17.17 -4.55
CA ASN A 142 -3.38 -16.05 -3.74
C ASN A 142 -4.33 -14.86 -3.83
N ASN A 143 -4.83 -14.54 -5.02
CA ASN A 143 -5.85 -13.51 -5.22
C ASN A 143 -7.11 -13.79 -4.43
N ARG A 144 -7.56 -15.05 -4.39
CA ARG A 144 -8.72 -15.45 -3.57
C ARG A 144 -8.45 -15.27 -2.08
N LYS A 145 -7.27 -15.64 -1.58
CA LYS A 145 -6.86 -15.41 -0.18
C LYS A 145 -6.83 -13.91 0.16
N LEU A 146 -6.18 -13.11 -0.68
CA LEU A 146 -6.08 -11.66 -0.52
C LEU A 146 -7.47 -11.00 -0.49
N LYS A 147 -8.36 -11.40 -1.42
CA LYS A 147 -9.75 -10.94 -1.45
C LYS A 147 -10.47 -11.18 -0.13
N MET A 148 -10.34 -12.37 0.46
CA MET A 148 -10.96 -12.69 1.76
C MET A 148 -10.35 -11.86 2.90
N LEU A 149 -9.03 -11.77 2.97
CA LEU A 149 -8.32 -10.99 3.97
C LEU A 149 -8.72 -9.51 3.94
N PHE A 150 -8.80 -8.92 2.75
CA PHE A 150 -9.18 -7.51 2.58
C PHE A 150 -10.64 -7.24 2.92
N LEU A 151 -11.55 -8.15 2.57
CA LEU A 151 -12.97 -8.02 2.93
C LEU A 151 -13.16 -8.03 4.46
N ALA A 152 -12.54 -8.99 5.14
CA ALA A 152 -12.63 -9.12 6.60
C ALA A 152 -11.94 -7.98 7.37
N ASN A 153 -10.93 -7.35 6.77
CA ASN A 153 -10.08 -6.36 7.45
C ASN A 153 -10.16 -4.95 6.85
N SER A 154 -11.22 -4.65 6.10
CA SER A 154 -11.41 -3.35 5.43
C SER A 154 -11.40 -2.16 6.39
N SER A 155 -11.72 -2.37 7.67
CA SER A 155 -11.67 -1.36 8.73
C SER A 155 -10.25 -0.90 9.09
N LEU A 156 -9.22 -1.69 8.77
CA LEU A 156 -7.82 -1.35 9.01
C LEU A 156 -7.21 -0.54 7.86
N ILE A 157 -7.91 -0.42 6.73
CA ILE A 157 -7.42 0.29 5.56
C ILE A 157 -7.89 1.74 5.62
N GLN A 158 -6.99 2.67 5.33
CA GLN A 158 -7.33 4.08 5.28
C GLN A 158 -8.47 4.33 4.27
N ARG A 159 -9.48 5.09 4.70
CA ARG A 159 -10.64 5.46 3.88
C ARG A 159 -10.81 6.96 3.78
N HIS A 160 -11.28 7.42 2.63
CA HIS A 160 -11.62 8.81 2.37
C HIS A 160 -12.85 8.90 1.45
N PRO A 161 -13.72 9.94 1.58
CA PRO A 161 -14.88 10.11 0.70
C PRO A 161 -14.52 10.27 -0.78
N GLU A 162 -13.46 11.05 -1.06
CA GLU A 162 -12.88 11.16 -2.39
C GLU A 162 -11.96 9.97 -2.67
N LYS A 163 -12.21 9.27 -3.79
CA LYS A 163 -11.58 7.98 -4.12
C LYS A 163 -10.08 8.12 -4.35
N SER A 164 -9.64 9.20 -4.97
CA SER A 164 -8.20 9.44 -5.23
C SER A 164 -7.36 9.57 -3.96
N TYR A 165 -7.98 9.85 -2.81
CA TYR A 165 -7.33 9.93 -1.50
C TYR A 165 -7.65 8.74 -0.59
N SER A 166 -8.16 7.62 -1.13
CA SER A 166 -8.64 6.49 -0.35
C SER A 166 -7.87 5.22 -0.70
N ASN A 167 -7.08 4.71 0.25
CA ASN A 167 -6.44 3.41 0.07
C ASN A 167 -7.47 2.27 -0.07
N LEU A 168 -8.62 2.40 0.59
CA LEU A 168 -9.73 1.45 0.46
C LEU A 168 -10.28 1.39 -0.98
N ALA A 169 -10.17 2.48 -1.76
CA ALA A 169 -10.57 2.47 -3.17
C ALA A 169 -9.62 1.60 -4.04
N TYR A 170 -8.32 1.56 -3.71
CA TYR A 170 -7.39 0.61 -4.36
C TYR A 170 -7.74 -0.83 -4.03
N ILE A 171 -8.09 -1.12 -2.78
CA ILE A 171 -8.59 -2.45 -2.37
C ILE A 171 -9.84 -2.82 -3.16
N GLN A 172 -10.82 -1.92 -3.27
CA GLN A 172 -12.04 -2.17 -4.07
C GLN A 172 -11.72 -2.46 -5.54
N SER A 173 -10.78 -1.73 -6.12
CA SER A 173 -10.30 -1.97 -7.49
C SER A 173 -9.64 -3.33 -7.63
N PHE A 174 -8.87 -3.77 -6.63
CA PHE A 174 -8.32 -5.12 -6.60
C PHE A 174 -9.39 -6.20 -6.50
N LEU A 175 -10.47 -6.00 -5.73
CA LEU A 175 -11.55 -6.99 -5.67
C LEU A 175 -12.18 -7.22 -7.06
N LEU A 176 -12.37 -6.15 -7.85
CA LEU A 176 -12.83 -6.23 -9.23
C LEU A 176 -11.80 -6.91 -10.13
N HIS A 177 -10.52 -6.54 -9.99
CA HIS A 177 -9.41 -7.17 -10.69
C HIS A 177 -9.39 -8.69 -10.48
N VAL A 178 -9.59 -9.16 -9.24
CA VAL A 178 -9.60 -10.59 -8.91
C VAL A 178 -10.74 -11.31 -9.64
N ASP A 179 -11.95 -10.74 -9.59
CA ASP A 179 -13.13 -11.35 -10.24
C ASP A 179 -12.96 -11.41 -11.76
N GLU A 180 -12.47 -10.34 -12.38
CA GLU A 180 -12.22 -10.30 -13.82
C GLU A 180 -11.06 -11.23 -14.21
N PHE A 181 -9.95 -11.23 -13.45
CA PHE A 181 -8.79 -12.08 -13.70
C PHE A 181 -9.16 -13.57 -13.66
N GLU A 182 -10.07 -13.97 -12.77
CA GLU A 182 -10.52 -15.36 -12.68
C GLU A 182 -11.23 -15.84 -13.95
N VAL A 183 -11.99 -14.97 -14.63
CA VAL A 183 -12.89 -15.36 -15.74
C VAL A 183 -12.43 -15.00 -17.15
N THR A 184 -11.57 -14.00 -17.34
CA THR A 184 -11.33 -13.39 -18.69
C THR A 184 -10.08 -13.84 -19.44
N ARG A 185 -9.15 -14.57 -18.81
CA ARG A 185 -7.80 -14.77 -19.38
C ARG A 185 -7.72 -15.77 -20.54
N THR A 186 -8.82 -16.46 -20.85
CA THR A 186 -8.87 -17.49 -21.90
C THR A 186 -9.09 -16.90 -23.30
N GLU A 187 -9.42 -15.61 -23.38
CA GLU A 187 -9.44 -14.81 -24.61
C GLU A 187 -8.43 -13.66 -24.50
N GLU A 188 -8.04 -13.08 -25.65
CA GLU A 188 -6.95 -12.09 -25.76
C GLU A 188 -7.00 -11.06 -24.63
N GLU A 189 -5.94 -10.98 -23.82
CA GLU A 189 -5.83 -10.15 -22.61
C GLU A 189 -6.21 -8.67 -22.80
N LYS A 190 -6.22 -8.21 -24.06
CA LYS A 190 -6.73 -6.91 -24.52
C LYS A 190 -8.20 -6.63 -24.16
N ILE A 191 -8.96 -7.64 -23.72
CA ILE A 191 -10.37 -7.49 -23.32
C ILE A 191 -10.49 -7.03 -21.85
N ARG A 192 -9.42 -7.12 -21.05
CA ARG A 192 -9.51 -6.78 -19.62
C ARG A 192 -9.54 -5.27 -19.38
N GLU A 193 -10.48 -4.83 -18.56
CA GLU A 193 -10.63 -3.43 -18.16
C GLU A 193 -9.91 -3.13 -16.84
N VAL A 194 -9.86 -4.09 -15.91
CA VAL A 194 -9.33 -3.87 -14.55
C VAL A 194 -7.99 -4.61 -14.34
N LEU A 195 -6.91 -3.83 -14.38
CA LEU A 195 -5.56 -4.28 -14.07
C LEU A 195 -5.28 -4.29 -12.56
N PHE A 196 -4.18 -4.93 -12.17
CA PHE A 196 -3.77 -5.01 -10.77
C PHE A 196 -3.37 -3.61 -10.27
N PRO A 197 -3.95 -3.09 -9.17
CA PRO A 197 -3.58 -1.78 -8.64
C PRO A 197 -2.25 -1.87 -7.89
N THR A 198 -1.19 -1.35 -8.50
CA THR A 198 0.19 -1.37 -7.96
C THR A 198 0.30 -0.66 -6.61
N GLU A 199 -0.62 0.25 -6.29
CA GLU A 199 -0.70 0.97 -5.02
C GLU A 199 -0.90 0.04 -3.82
N ILE A 200 -1.45 -1.16 -4.03
CA ILE A 200 -1.53 -2.19 -2.97
C ILE A 200 -0.13 -2.65 -2.57
N ASN A 201 0.76 -2.88 -3.54
CA ASN A 201 2.14 -3.28 -3.24
C ASN A 201 2.87 -2.17 -2.46
N SER A 202 2.64 -0.90 -2.81
CA SER A 202 3.17 0.24 -2.05
C SER A 202 2.64 0.24 -0.62
N MET A 203 1.32 0.20 -0.45
CA MET A 203 0.68 0.26 0.86
C MET A 203 1.18 -0.84 1.82
N PHE A 204 1.45 -2.04 1.31
CA PHE A 204 1.96 -3.18 2.09
C PHE A 204 3.49 -3.25 2.18
N GLY A 205 4.23 -2.31 1.59
CA GLY A 205 5.69 -2.21 1.69
C GLY A 205 6.45 -3.19 0.79
N ILE A 206 5.87 -3.57 -0.35
CA ILE A 206 6.48 -4.49 -1.32
C ILE A 206 7.26 -3.71 -2.39
N ALA A 207 6.64 -2.70 -2.99
CA ALA A 207 7.24 -1.85 -4.00
C ALA A 207 6.60 -0.45 -3.95
N PRO A 208 7.38 0.63 -3.83
CA PRO A 208 6.83 1.98 -3.75
C PRO A 208 6.19 2.40 -5.07
N VAL A 209 5.25 3.36 -5.01
CA VAL A 209 4.76 4.08 -6.18
C VAL A 209 5.17 5.54 -6.08
N GLU A 210 5.66 6.12 -7.17
CA GLU A 210 5.95 7.56 -7.21
C GLU A 210 4.67 8.32 -7.57
N ASP A 211 4.16 9.12 -6.64
CA ASP A 211 2.95 9.93 -6.84
C ASP A 211 3.19 11.36 -6.33
N PHE A 212 2.65 11.75 -5.17
CA PHE A 212 2.86 13.09 -4.61
C PHE A 212 3.09 13.08 -3.09
N ILE A 213 3.82 14.10 -2.62
CA ILE A 213 4.03 14.29 -1.18
C ILE A 213 2.72 14.76 -0.53
N LEU A 214 2.25 14.01 0.47
CA LEU A 214 1.09 14.44 1.27
C LEU A 214 1.39 15.80 1.93
N PRO A 215 0.50 16.80 1.80
CA PRO A 215 0.88 18.19 1.95
C PRO A 215 1.21 18.62 3.38
N SER A 216 0.80 17.89 4.42
CA SER A 216 0.89 18.36 5.80
C SER A 216 2.22 18.05 6.47
N THR A 217 3.06 19.08 6.68
CA THR A 217 4.28 18.94 7.51
C THR A 217 3.94 18.50 8.93
N LYS A 218 2.82 19.00 9.46
CA LYS A 218 2.40 18.69 10.83
C LYS A 218 2.01 17.22 10.99
N SER A 219 1.45 16.59 9.96
CA SER A 219 1.20 15.14 9.97
C SER A 219 2.50 14.36 10.08
N LEU A 220 3.53 14.74 9.32
CA LEU A 220 4.85 14.09 9.38
C LEU A 220 5.53 14.28 10.73
N GLU A 221 5.52 15.49 11.29
CA GLU A 221 6.05 15.76 12.62
C GLU A 221 5.34 14.94 13.71
N LEU A 222 4.01 14.81 13.61
CA LEU A 222 3.24 14.00 14.54
C LEU A 222 3.57 12.51 14.39
N LEU A 223 3.69 12.01 13.16
CA LEU A 223 4.14 10.64 12.88
C LEU A 223 5.52 10.37 13.51
N ILE A 224 6.49 11.26 13.31
CA ILE A 224 7.83 11.14 13.92
C ILE A 224 7.73 11.05 15.45
N LYS A 225 6.89 11.89 16.08
CA LYS A 225 6.67 11.82 17.55
C LYS A 225 6.10 10.48 17.98
N ARG A 226 5.11 9.95 17.26
CA ARG A 226 4.49 8.65 17.57
C ARG A 226 5.47 7.48 17.38
N LEU A 227 6.27 7.52 16.32
CA LEU A 227 7.30 6.52 16.04
C LEU A 227 8.41 6.56 17.11
N LYS A 228 8.89 7.74 17.50
CA LYS A 228 9.85 7.91 18.61
C LYS A 228 9.31 7.34 19.92
N ALA A 229 8.04 7.57 20.24
CA ALA A 229 7.41 7.02 21.45
C ALA A 229 7.32 5.49 21.46
N GLN A 230 7.46 4.84 20.30
CA GLN A 230 7.47 3.38 20.15
C GLN A 230 8.87 2.82 19.83
N ASP A 231 9.93 3.64 19.92
CA ASP A 231 11.30 3.26 19.54
C ASP A 231 11.41 2.74 18.09
N LYS A 232 10.59 3.29 17.19
CA LYS A 232 10.54 2.91 15.76
C LYS A 232 11.15 3.94 14.83
N TYR A 233 11.47 5.14 15.31
CA TYR A 233 12.01 6.20 14.46
C TYR A 233 13.54 6.12 14.40
N GLU A 234 14.11 6.17 13.20
CA GLU A 234 15.56 6.17 13.01
C GLU A 234 16.06 7.52 12.49
N THR A 235 15.55 8.01 11.36
CA THR A 235 15.95 9.30 10.79
C THR A 235 14.94 9.87 9.79
N ILE A 236 15.14 11.11 9.37
CA ILE A 236 14.36 11.79 8.33
C ILE A 236 15.31 12.42 7.30
N GLY A 237 15.11 12.08 6.03
CA GLY A 237 15.75 12.72 4.89
C GLY A 237 14.83 13.77 4.28
N ILE A 238 15.00 15.04 4.62
CA ILE A 238 14.27 16.17 3.99
C ILE A 238 15.28 17.23 3.52
N GLY A 239 14.90 18.06 2.55
CA GLY A 239 15.80 18.95 1.81
C GLY A 239 16.61 18.21 0.75
N ILE A 240 16.04 17.17 0.16
CA ILE A 240 16.65 16.34 -0.90
C ILE A 240 15.61 16.10 -2.02
N ASP A 241 16.07 15.52 -3.13
CA ASP A 241 15.22 15.21 -4.29
C ASP A 241 14.13 14.20 -3.95
N GLN A 242 14.49 13.09 -3.29
CA GLN A 242 13.55 12.07 -2.83
C GLN A 242 13.55 12.03 -1.30
N PRO A 243 12.70 12.84 -0.65
CA PRO A 243 12.64 12.86 0.79
C PRO A 243 12.03 11.56 1.34
N TYR A 244 12.49 11.13 2.51
CA TYR A 244 12.09 9.86 3.11
C TYR A 244 12.10 9.92 4.63
N ILE A 245 11.41 8.96 5.25
CA ILE A 245 11.54 8.62 6.67
C ILE A 245 12.14 7.21 6.79
N GLN A 246 13.13 7.08 7.68
CA GLN A 246 13.69 5.77 8.05
C GLN A 246 13.06 5.33 9.37
N MET A 247 12.56 4.10 9.40
CA MET A 247 11.89 3.54 10.58
C MET A 247 12.14 2.05 10.73
N ASN A 248 12.06 1.57 11.97
CA ASN A 248 12.12 0.15 12.28
C ASN A 248 10.73 -0.49 12.14
N GLU A 249 10.64 -1.49 11.28
CA GLU A 249 9.46 -2.34 11.10
C GLU A 249 9.82 -3.80 11.32
N GLY A 250 9.31 -4.40 12.40
CA GLY A 250 9.55 -5.81 12.70
C GLY A 250 11.02 -6.17 12.91
N GLY A 251 11.83 -5.23 13.43
CA GLY A 251 13.26 -5.39 13.63
C GLY A 251 14.11 -5.07 12.39
N GLN A 252 13.50 -4.70 11.27
CA GLN A 252 14.20 -4.30 10.05
C GLN A 252 14.12 -2.79 9.86
N SER A 253 15.25 -2.18 9.51
CA SER A 253 15.32 -0.77 9.12
C SER A 253 14.75 -0.62 7.70
N VAL A 254 13.66 0.14 7.57
CA VAL A 254 12.92 0.35 6.32
C VAL A 254 12.88 1.84 5.97
N GLN A 255 13.14 2.13 4.69
CA GLN A 255 13.04 3.47 4.13
C GLN A 255 11.68 3.65 3.47
N VAL A 256 10.92 4.67 3.87
CA VAL A 256 9.63 5.03 3.26
C VAL A 256 9.75 6.42 2.63
N PHE A 257 9.58 6.51 1.31
CA PHE A 257 9.61 7.79 0.61
C PHE A 257 8.35 8.60 0.90
N LEU A 258 8.48 9.93 0.98
CA LEU A 258 7.35 10.80 1.36
C LEU A 258 6.35 11.02 0.20
N ASP A 259 6.77 10.72 -1.03
CA ASP A 259 5.97 10.68 -2.25
C ASP A 259 5.40 9.29 -2.57
N ASP A 260 5.71 8.27 -1.75
CA ASP A 260 5.03 6.97 -1.75
C ASP A 260 3.65 7.10 -1.09
N THR A 261 2.75 7.79 -1.78
CA THR A 261 1.49 8.31 -1.23
C THR A 261 0.64 7.23 -0.56
N PRO A 262 0.38 6.03 -1.14
CA PRO A 262 -0.44 5.02 -0.49
C PRO A 262 0.16 4.54 0.83
N ARG A 263 1.49 4.34 0.87
CA ARG A 263 2.22 3.93 2.07
C ARG A 263 2.18 5.01 3.15
N MET A 264 2.51 6.25 2.80
CA MET A 264 2.47 7.38 3.75
C MET A 264 1.07 7.64 4.28
N ARG A 265 0.05 7.51 3.42
CA ARG A 265 -1.36 7.67 3.78
C ARG A 265 -1.81 6.60 4.78
N GLN A 266 -1.38 5.35 4.59
CA GLN A 266 -1.66 4.28 5.53
C GLN A 266 -0.94 4.50 6.86
N LEU A 267 0.32 4.93 6.86
CA LEU A 267 1.05 5.27 8.09
C LEU A 267 0.37 6.40 8.87
N TYR A 268 -0.09 7.46 8.20
CA TYR A 268 -0.84 8.52 8.87
C TYR A 268 -2.17 8.04 9.44
N TYR A 269 -2.80 7.05 8.82
CA TYR A 269 -4.01 6.43 9.34
C TYR A 269 -3.73 5.58 10.58
N ASP A 270 -2.75 4.68 10.50
CA ASP A 270 -2.41 3.74 11.56
C ASP A 270 -1.97 4.44 12.86
N TYR A 271 -1.33 5.60 12.74
CA TYR A 271 -0.83 6.39 13.87
C TYR A 271 -1.71 7.60 14.23
N ASP A 272 -2.89 7.75 13.59
CA ASP A 272 -3.81 8.88 13.79
C ASP A 272 -3.11 10.26 13.68
N CYS A 273 -2.48 10.48 12.53
CA CYS A 273 -1.60 11.61 12.28
C CYS A 273 -2.13 12.60 11.24
N PHE A 274 -3.35 12.46 10.72
CA PHE A 274 -3.89 13.40 9.73
C PHE A 274 -4.15 14.77 10.34
N MET A 275 -3.32 15.75 9.97
CA MET A 275 -3.43 17.15 10.37
C MET A 275 -3.63 18.06 9.17
N GLY A 276 -4.28 19.21 9.38
CA GLY A 276 -4.45 20.23 8.34
C GLY A 276 -3.11 20.72 7.78
N ALA A 277 -3.07 20.98 6.46
CA ALA A 277 -1.84 21.16 5.72
C ALA A 277 -0.91 22.26 6.25
N LYS A 278 -1.46 23.38 6.78
CA LYS A 278 -0.70 24.57 7.22
C LYS A 278 0.57 24.78 6.38
N VAL A 279 1.76 24.51 6.96
CA VAL A 279 3.02 24.46 6.23
C VAL A 279 3.06 23.27 5.29
N ARG A 280 3.01 23.56 3.99
CA ARG A 280 3.09 22.55 2.93
C ARG A 280 4.46 21.87 2.93
N LEU A 281 4.46 20.55 3.07
CA LEU A 281 5.67 19.73 3.19
C LEU A 281 6.56 19.83 1.96
N GLU A 282 5.96 19.86 0.77
CA GLU A 282 6.69 20.06 -0.48
C GLU A 282 7.40 21.42 -0.54
N SER A 283 6.72 22.50 -0.13
CA SER A 283 7.30 23.84 -0.07
C SER A 283 8.43 23.93 0.95
N LEU A 284 8.29 23.25 2.10
CA LEU A 284 9.35 23.14 3.10
C LEU A 284 10.54 22.36 2.55
N ASN A 285 10.30 21.18 1.95
CA ASN A 285 11.36 20.37 1.34
C ASN A 285 12.14 21.17 0.30
N TYR A 286 11.42 21.94 -0.53
CA TYR A 286 12.03 22.82 -1.53
C TYR A 286 12.93 23.90 -0.89
N ALA A 287 12.45 24.60 0.14
CA ALA A 287 13.25 25.62 0.85
C ALA A 287 14.52 25.03 1.45
N LEU A 288 14.42 23.85 2.09
CA LEU A 288 15.57 23.15 2.67
C LEU A 288 16.55 22.62 1.61
N LYS A 289 16.04 22.15 0.47
CA LYS A 289 16.85 21.74 -0.69
C LYS A 289 17.62 22.94 -1.26
N TYR A 290 17.01 24.13 -1.31
CA TYR A 290 17.70 25.36 -1.73
C TYR A 290 18.87 25.72 -0.81
N ILE A 291 18.70 25.60 0.52
CA ILE A 291 19.80 25.86 1.47
C ILE A 291 20.99 24.94 1.16
N ARG A 292 20.72 23.63 0.95
CA ARG A 292 21.75 22.64 0.63
C ARG A 292 22.42 22.86 -0.71
N SER A 293 21.69 23.30 -1.73
CA SER A 293 22.28 23.58 -3.05
C SER A 293 23.26 24.75 -3.03
N ARG A 294 23.23 25.59 -1.97
CA ARG A 294 24.21 26.65 -1.70
C ARG A 294 25.33 26.23 -0.75
N ASN A 295 25.47 24.93 -0.45
CA ASN A 295 26.43 24.38 0.52
C ASN A 295 26.29 24.96 1.94
N VAL A 296 25.15 25.54 2.28
CA VAL A 296 24.86 26.04 3.62
C VAL A 296 24.36 24.88 4.47
N ARG A 297 24.96 24.70 5.66
CA ARG A 297 24.52 23.68 6.62
C ARG A 297 23.46 24.26 7.55
N PHE A 298 22.45 23.45 7.84
CA PHE A 298 21.42 23.74 8.84
C PHE A 298 21.21 22.54 9.76
N ASN A 299 20.73 22.80 10.97
CA ASN A 299 20.33 21.76 11.91
C ASN A 299 18.88 21.97 12.31
N PHE A 300 18.11 20.89 12.48
CA PHE A 300 16.81 20.97 13.14
C PHE A 300 17.00 21.21 14.64
N LEU A 301 16.10 21.99 15.25
CA LEU A 301 16.07 22.11 16.71
C LEU A 301 15.61 20.81 17.37
N SER A 302 14.77 20.06 16.69
CA SER A 302 14.32 18.71 17.05
C SER A 302 13.84 18.02 15.78
N ASP A 303 14.14 16.73 15.58
CA ASP A 303 13.61 16.01 14.41
C ASP A 303 12.08 15.86 14.44
N SER A 304 11.44 16.21 15.57
CA SER A 304 9.98 16.27 15.71
C SER A 304 9.37 17.65 15.39
N ASN A 305 10.21 18.61 14.99
CA ASN A 305 9.85 19.93 14.50
C ASN A 305 10.67 20.23 13.24
N LEU A 306 10.07 19.99 12.08
CA LEU A 306 10.73 20.15 10.78
C LEU A 306 10.64 21.60 10.28
N ARG A 307 9.84 22.44 10.94
CA ARG A 307 9.57 23.83 10.55
C ARG A 307 10.55 24.82 11.17
N GLU A 308 11.43 24.36 12.04
CA GLU A 308 12.41 25.21 12.73
C GLU A 308 13.82 24.65 12.56
N ILE A 309 14.69 25.48 12.01
CA ILE A 309 16.10 25.15 11.80
C ILE A 309 17.01 26.25 12.36
N THR A 310 18.28 25.91 12.51
CA THR A 310 19.34 26.86 12.85
C THR A 310 20.40 26.88 11.77
N ILE A 311 20.77 28.08 11.30
CA ILE A 311 21.88 28.33 10.37
C ILE A 311 22.84 29.30 11.06
N GLN A 312 24.10 28.90 11.27
CA GLN A 312 25.13 29.73 11.92
C GLN A 312 24.66 30.40 13.23
N GLY A 313 23.88 29.69 14.05
CA GLY A 313 23.33 30.20 15.32
C GLY A 313 22.05 31.04 15.19
N THR A 314 21.60 31.36 13.97
CA THR A 314 20.35 32.07 13.71
C THR A 314 19.19 31.10 13.54
N LYS A 315 18.11 31.28 14.31
CA LYS A 315 16.89 30.46 14.23
C LYS A 315 16.01 30.93 13.07
N LEU A 316 15.66 30.00 12.17
CA LEU A 316 14.70 30.20 11.09
C LEU A 316 13.42 29.41 11.39
N ILE A 317 12.26 30.04 11.20
CA ILE A 317 10.93 29.48 11.42
C ILE A 317 10.15 29.56 10.10
N PHE A 318 9.76 28.42 9.56
CA PHE A 318 9.00 28.34 8.32
C PHE A 318 7.50 28.34 8.58
N VAL A 319 6.79 29.27 7.93
CA VAL A 319 5.33 29.38 7.94
C VAL A 319 4.79 29.32 6.51
N TYR A 320 3.48 29.11 6.37
CA TYR A 320 2.83 29.13 5.06
C TYR A 320 1.48 29.82 5.24
N GLU A 321 1.46 31.13 5.01
CA GLU A 321 0.27 31.97 5.11
C GLU A 321 0.05 32.71 3.80
N TYR A 322 -1.19 32.78 3.32
CA TYR A 322 -1.51 33.50 2.08
C TYR A 322 -1.04 34.97 2.13
N CYS A 323 -1.24 35.60 3.29
CA CYS A 323 -0.63 36.86 3.65
C CYS A 323 -0.35 36.83 5.16
N LEU A 324 0.92 36.77 5.55
CA LEU A 324 1.31 36.76 6.96
C LEU A 324 0.89 38.08 7.63
N SER A 325 -0.08 37.99 8.52
CA SER A 325 -0.69 39.09 9.25
C SER A 325 0.03 39.39 10.57
N GLN A 326 -0.22 40.58 11.12
CA GLN A 326 0.24 40.92 12.47
C GLN A 326 -0.28 39.94 13.52
N SER A 327 -1.57 39.56 13.44
CA SER A 327 -2.19 38.63 14.38
C SER A 327 -1.55 37.25 14.36
N GLU A 328 -1.23 36.72 13.18
CA GLU A 328 -0.55 35.44 13.04
C GLU A 328 0.86 35.49 13.59
N LEU A 329 1.59 36.59 13.35
CA LEU A 329 2.93 36.78 13.90
C LEU A 329 2.91 36.85 15.44
N ILE A 330 1.96 37.59 16.02
CA ILE A 330 1.77 37.67 17.48
C ILE A 330 1.46 36.28 18.05
N HIS A 331 0.57 35.52 17.39
CA HIS A 331 0.22 34.17 17.81
C HIS A 331 1.40 33.20 17.66
N LEU A 332 2.25 33.36 16.64
CA LEU A 332 3.46 32.57 16.46
C LEU A 332 4.46 32.81 17.59
N ALA A 333 4.49 34.03 18.15
CA ALA A 333 5.37 34.46 19.24
C ALA A 333 6.86 34.08 19.02
N PRO A 334 7.46 34.42 17.86
CA PRO A 334 8.86 34.09 17.57
C PRO A 334 9.83 34.71 18.57
N GLU A 335 10.91 33.98 18.87
CA GLU A 335 11.99 34.44 19.74
C GLU A 335 12.72 35.65 19.13
N LYS A 336 13.26 36.54 19.98
CA LYS A 336 14.07 37.68 19.53
C LYS A 336 15.27 37.20 18.72
N ASN A 337 15.64 37.96 17.68
CA ASN A 337 16.71 37.65 16.73
C ASN A 337 16.45 36.42 15.83
N SER A 338 15.22 35.88 15.81
CA SER A 338 14.85 34.85 14.85
C SER A 338 14.43 35.45 13.51
N ILE A 339 14.37 34.57 12.50
CA ILE A 339 13.90 34.87 11.16
C ILE A 339 12.64 34.03 10.90
N VAL A 340 11.55 34.67 10.49
CA VAL A 340 10.34 33.98 10.02
C VAL A 340 10.29 34.05 8.50
N VAL A 341 10.20 32.89 7.86
CA VAL A 341 10.13 32.76 6.40
C VAL A 341 8.73 32.34 6.01
N ASN A 342 8.01 33.17 5.26
CA ASN A 342 6.73 32.78 4.68
C ASN A 342 6.96 32.07 3.35
N LEU A 343 6.66 30.77 3.32
CA LEU A 343 6.85 29.90 2.16
C LEU A 343 5.84 30.15 1.04
N HIS A 344 4.73 30.83 1.33
CA HIS A 344 3.75 31.20 0.31
C HIS A 344 4.32 32.26 -0.64
N ASN A 345 4.47 31.92 -1.93
CA ASN A 345 5.15 32.79 -2.90
C ASN A 345 4.24 33.32 -4.02
N TRP A 346 2.95 32.98 -4.06
CA TRP A 346 2.10 33.33 -5.21
C TRP A 346 1.88 34.85 -5.35
N ASN A 347 1.80 35.56 -4.23
CA ASN A 347 1.62 37.02 -4.19
C ASN A 347 2.94 37.79 -4.09
N GLY A 348 4.09 37.13 -4.25
CA GLY A 348 5.42 37.74 -4.15
C GLY A 348 5.61 38.57 -2.88
N GLU A 349 5.97 39.85 -3.05
CA GLU A 349 6.18 40.81 -1.94
C GLU A 349 4.93 41.07 -1.09
N SER A 350 3.72 40.83 -1.63
CA SER A 350 2.46 41.00 -0.89
C SER A 350 2.08 39.79 -0.02
N SER A 351 2.96 38.80 0.11
CA SER A 351 2.78 37.64 1.00
C SER A 351 2.97 37.95 2.48
N ILE A 352 3.43 39.15 2.84
CA ILE A 352 3.60 39.60 4.22
C ILE A 352 3.03 41.01 4.34
N SER A 353 2.13 41.22 5.31
CA SER A 353 1.47 42.51 5.52
C SER A 353 2.41 43.58 6.08
N SER A 354 2.18 44.84 5.74
CA SER A 354 2.91 45.98 6.32
C SER A 354 2.81 46.03 7.85
N GLN A 355 1.66 45.63 8.41
CA GLN A 355 1.43 45.54 9.85
C GLN A 355 2.29 44.45 10.49
N ALA A 356 2.46 43.29 9.84
CA ALA A 356 3.38 42.26 10.31
C ALA A 356 4.83 42.76 10.34
N TYR A 357 5.29 43.50 9.32
CA TYR A 357 6.63 44.11 9.34
C TYR A 357 6.81 45.13 10.46
N MET A 358 5.79 45.97 10.73
CA MET A 358 5.84 46.92 11.86
C MET A 358 5.96 46.20 13.20
N GLU A 359 5.22 45.10 13.38
CA GLU A 359 5.25 44.32 14.62
C GLU A 359 6.56 43.55 14.77
N ALA A 360 7.07 42.94 13.70
CA ALA A 360 8.35 42.24 13.70
C ALA A 360 9.51 43.15 14.15
N LYS A 361 9.51 44.43 13.76
CA LYS A 361 10.47 45.43 14.25
C LYS A 361 10.38 45.62 15.77
N ARG A 362 9.17 45.64 16.35
CA ARG A 362 8.96 45.74 17.80
C ARG A 362 9.44 44.49 18.53
N MET A 363 9.20 43.32 17.93
CA MET A 363 9.61 42.02 18.46
C MET A 363 11.11 41.72 18.25
N ASN A 364 11.82 42.55 17.47
CA ASN A 364 13.18 42.30 17.02
C ASN A 364 13.32 40.96 16.28
N VAL A 365 12.46 40.75 15.29
CA VAL A 365 12.37 39.56 14.43
C VAL A 365 12.46 40.00 12.97
N ARG A 366 13.16 39.24 12.13
CA ARG A 366 13.23 39.49 10.68
C ARG A 366 12.17 38.65 9.97
N LEU A 367 11.39 39.25 9.09
CA LEU A 367 10.47 38.53 8.22
C LEU A 367 11.03 38.45 6.80
N LEU A 368 10.90 37.30 6.15
CA LEU A 368 11.36 37.08 4.78
C LEU A 368 10.24 36.46 3.93
N THR A 369 10.03 37.04 2.75
CA THR A 369 9.37 36.37 1.63
C THR A 369 10.30 35.29 1.07
N MET A 370 9.79 34.39 0.21
CA MET A 370 10.67 33.40 -0.46
C MET A 370 11.77 34.07 -1.28
N GLY A 371 11.48 35.17 -1.98
CA GLY A 371 12.49 35.92 -2.73
C GLY A 371 13.60 36.47 -1.84
N ALA A 372 13.23 37.12 -0.73
CA ALA A 372 14.18 37.65 0.25
C ALA A 372 14.94 36.53 0.99
N PHE A 373 14.32 35.36 1.20
CA PHE A 373 14.96 34.18 1.75
C PHE A 373 16.07 33.65 0.84
N TYR A 374 15.86 33.59 -0.48
CA TYR A 374 16.93 33.18 -1.40
C TYR A 374 18.13 34.13 -1.36
N GLY A 375 17.87 35.44 -1.28
CA GLY A 375 18.92 36.46 -1.08
C GLY A 375 19.69 36.22 0.20
N TYR A 376 18.98 36.05 1.32
CA TYR A 376 19.59 35.78 2.63
C TYR A 376 20.49 34.54 2.63
N ILE A 377 20.07 33.42 2.01
CA ILE A 377 20.90 32.22 1.93
C ILE A 377 22.15 32.45 1.07
N ASN A 378 22.06 33.24 -0.01
CA ASN A 378 23.23 33.58 -0.83
C ASN A 378 24.21 34.51 -0.11
N GLU A 379 23.75 35.33 0.85
CA GLU A 379 24.60 36.19 1.69
C GLU A 379 25.39 35.39 2.75
N ILE A 380 24.94 34.17 3.09
CA ILE A 380 25.60 33.28 4.07
C ILE A 380 26.76 32.49 3.45
N MET A 381 26.70 32.26 2.14
CA MET A 381 27.80 31.69 1.34
C MET A 381 29.00 32.63 1.35
#